data_AF-A0AAW2QZT2-F1
#
_entry.id   AF-A0AAW2QZT2-F1
#
_cell.length_a   1.000
_cell.length_b   1.000
_cell.length_c   1.000
_cell.angle_alpha   90.00
_cell.angle_beta   90.00
_cell.angle_gamma   90.00
#
_symmetry.space_group_name_H-M   'P 1'
#
loop_
_entity.id
_entity.type
_entity.pdbx_description
1 polymer ?
#
loop_
_entity_poly.entity_id
_entity_poly.type
_entity_poly.pdbx_seq_one_letter_code
_entity_poly.pdbx_strand_id
1 'polypeptide(L)'
;MAEQEASHNEITLDARLSNSLKYYSAVFDSVDSNLPLDSPVRIKIEEMFAREIRNVIACEGRDRYERHETFEKWQQLMEQGGSGAWEYVIGNYCRAK
;
A
#
# COMPACT_ATOMS: atom_id res chain seq x y z
N MET A 1 1.23 6.00 14.29
CA MET A 1 0.42 5.15 13.39
C MET A 1 0.61 5.72 11.99
N ALA A 2 1.08 4.94 11.03
CA ALA A 2 1.37 5.40 9.67
C ALA A 2 0.94 4.31 8.68
N GLU A 3 -0.04 4.62 7.84
CA GLU A 3 -0.46 3.79 6.70
C GLU A 3 0.13 4.37 5.41
N GLN A 4 0.30 3.52 4.41
CA GLN A 4 0.62 3.97 3.07
C GLN A 4 -0.65 4.53 2.41
N GLU A 5 -0.67 5.83 2.12
CA GLU A 5 -1.76 6.49 1.38
C GLU A 5 -1.72 6.05 -0.09
N ALA A 6 -2.29 4.88 -0.38
CA ALA A 6 -2.26 4.28 -1.71
C ALA A 6 -3.52 3.45 -1.98
N SER A 7 -4.09 3.56 -3.20
CA SER A 7 -5.25 2.74 -3.61
C SER A 7 -4.81 1.47 -4.32
N HIS A 8 -4.22 0.52 -3.59
CA HIS A 8 -3.68 -0.74 -4.15
C HIS A 8 -4.68 -1.91 -4.10
N ASN A 9 -5.83 -1.74 -3.45
CA ASN A 9 -6.82 -2.81 -3.29
C ASN A 9 -7.92 -2.85 -4.35
N GLU A 10 -7.66 -2.35 -5.56
CA GLU A 10 -8.63 -2.39 -6.65
C GLU A 10 -8.88 -3.82 -7.18
N ILE A 11 -10.10 -4.06 -7.67
CA ILE A 11 -10.53 -5.37 -8.18
C ILE A 11 -9.78 -5.71 -9.47
N THR A 12 -9.58 -4.72 -10.35
CA THR A 12 -8.96 -4.94 -11.66
C THR A 12 -7.44 -4.75 -11.58
N LEU A 13 -6.71 -5.61 -12.30
CA LEU A 13 -5.25 -5.53 -12.39
C LEU A 13 -4.79 -4.18 -12.96
N ASP A 14 -5.48 -3.66 -13.98
CA ASP A 14 -5.13 -2.41 -14.64
C ASP A 14 -5.18 -1.22 -13.67
N ALA A 15 -6.21 -1.17 -12.81
CA ALA A 15 -6.32 -0.15 -11.78
C ALA A 15 -5.22 -0.31 -10.71
N ARG A 16 -4.94 -1.54 -10.26
CA ARG A 16 -3.85 -1.80 -9.32
C ARG A 16 -2.49 -1.39 -9.90
N LEU A 17 -2.24 -1.69 -11.17
CA LEU A 17 -1.00 -1.33 -11.86
C LEU A 17 -0.85 0.19 -11.98
N SER A 18 -1.88 0.87 -12.47
CA SER A 18 -1.89 2.33 -12.61
C SER A 18 -1.67 3.03 -11.28
N ASN A 19 -2.35 2.60 -10.22
CA ASN A 19 -2.22 3.19 -8.89
C ASN A 19 -0.84 2.90 -8.27
N SER A 20 -0.34 1.67 -8.42
CA SER A 20 1.00 1.30 -7.95
C SER A 20 2.09 2.11 -8.63
N LEU A 21 2.01 2.26 -9.96
CA LEU A 21 2.98 3.06 -10.71
C LEU A 21 3.00 4.52 -10.23
N LYS A 22 1.82 5.14 -10.03
CA LYS A 22 1.74 6.52 -9.52
C LYS A 22 2.35 6.64 -8.13
N TYR A 23 2.01 5.73 -7.22
CA TYR A 23 2.49 5.75 -5.85
C TYR A 23 4.00 5.52 -5.76
N TYR A 24 4.48 4.39 -6.31
CA TYR A 24 5.88 4.01 -6.21
C TYR A 24 6.79 4.93 -7.05
N SER A 25 6.32 5.54 -8.14
CA SER A 25 7.11 6.58 -8.83
C SER A 25 7.46 7.73 -7.89
N ALA A 26 6.47 8.29 -7.19
CA ALA A 26 6.71 9.40 -6.26
C ALA A 26 7.62 8.99 -5.08
N VAL A 27 7.49 7.76 -4.59
CA VAL A 27 8.37 7.21 -3.55
C VAL A 27 9.81 7.07 -4.05
N PHE A 28 10.02 6.49 -5.23
CA PHE A 28 11.36 6.30 -5.79
C PHE A 28 12.02 7.63 -6.17
N ASP A 29 11.27 8.63 -6.65
CA ASP A 29 11.77 10.00 -6.87
C ASP A 29 12.24 10.64 -5.55
N SER A 30 11.50 10.41 -4.45
CA SER A 30 11.88 10.86 -3.11
C SER A 30 13.14 10.12 -2.61
N VAL A 31 13.26 8.82 -2.84
CA VAL A 31 14.45 8.05 -2.47
C VAL A 31 15.68 8.54 -3.25
N ASP A 32 15.54 8.73 -4.56
CA ASP A 32 16.64 9.15 -5.43
C ASP A 32 17.17 10.55 -5.07
N SER A 33 16.27 11.47 -4.70
CA SER A 33 16.66 12.81 -4.24
C SER A 33 17.39 12.85 -2.88
N ASN A 34 17.26 11.79 -2.07
CA ASN A 34 17.79 11.78 -0.69
C ASN A 34 18.92 10.75 -0.46
N LEU A 35 19.07 9.73 -1.30
CA LEU A 35 20.03 8.64 -1.09
C LEU A 35 20.88 8.35 -2.35
N PRO A 36 22.23 8.26 -2.20
CA PRO A 36 23.11 7.80 -3.26
C PRO A 36 22.75 6.39 -3.77
N LEU A 37 23.03 6.14 -5.05
CA LEU A 37 22.74 4.86 -5.72
C LEU A 37 23.42 3.65 -5.06
N ASP A 38 24.63 3.82 -4.53
CA ASP A 38 25.42 2.79 -3.87
C ASP A 38 25.11 2.65 -2.37
N SER A 39 24.15 3.43 -1.85
CA SER A 39 23.74 3.37 -0.45
C SER A 39 23.12 2.00 -0.12
N PRO A 40 23.69 1.26 0.84
CA PRO A 40 23.11 -0.01 1.29
C PRO A 40 21.70 0.17 1.89
N VAL A 41 21.38 1.36 2.38
CA VAL A 41 20.05 1.70 2.90
C VAL A 41 19.05 1.82 1.75
N ARG A 42 19.44 2.48 0.64
CA ARG A 42 18.61 2.59 -0.56
C ARG A 42 18.27 1.21 -1.12
N ILE A 43 19.28 0.35 -1.29
CA ILE A 43 19.09 -1.01 -1.81
C ILE A 43 18.05 -1.78 -0.97
N LYS A 44 18.17 -1.73 0.36
CA LYS A 44 17.21 -2.40 1.25
C LYS A 44 15.79 -1.85 1.14
N ILE A 45 15.64 -0.53 1.01
CA ILE A 45 14.34 0.13 0.85
C ILE A 45 13.71 -0.27 -0.48
N GLU A 46 14.47 -0.21 -1.57
CA GLU A 46 13.97 -0.58 -2.91
C GLU A 46 13.62 -2.07 -2.99
N GLU A 47 14.40 -2.96 -2.37
CA GLU A 47 14.09 -4.39 -2.27
C GLU A 47 12.79 -4.66 -1.51
N MET A 48 12.52 -3.90 -0.45
CA MET A 48 11.27 -3.98 0.30
C MET A 48 10.08 -3.59 -0.59
N PHE A 49 10.16 -2.44 -1.27
CA PHE A 49 9.11 -2.00 -2.19
C PHE A 49 8.93 -2.95 -3.39
N ALA A 50 10.00 -3.54 -3.90
CA ALA A 50 9.90 -4.54 -4.97
C ALA A 50 9.08 -5.77 -4.56
N ARG A 51 9.14 -6.18 -3.29
CA ARG A 51 8.31 -7.28 -2.76
C ARG A 51 6.85 -6.88 -2.64
N GLU A 52 6.58 -5.66 -2.16
CA GLU A 52 5.23 -5.11 -2.08
C GLU A 52 4.58 -5.00 -3.46
N ILE A 53 5.27 -4.36 -4.42
CA ILE A 53 4.82 -4.23 -5.82
C ILE A 53 4.49 -5.61 -6.40
N ARG A 54 5.36 -6.60 -6.17
CA ARG A 54 5.11 -7.97 -6.63
C ARG A 54 3.83 -8.54 -6.05
N ASN A 55 3.57 -8.36 -4.75
CA ASN A 55 2.35 -8.87 -4.14
C ASN A 55 1.10 -8.16 -4.66
N VAL A 56 1.14 -6.84 -4.82
CA VAL A 56 0.00 -6.03 -5.33
C VAL A 56 -0.37 -6.44 -6.77
N ILE A 57 0.63 -6.67 -7.62
CA ILE A 57 0.43 -6.90 -9.06
C ILE A 57 0.29 -8.38 -9.42
N ALA A 58 1.14 -9.26 -8.88
CA ALA A 58 1.24 -10.65 -9.32
C ALA A 58 0.44 -11.65 -8.47
N CYS A 59 0.04 -11.28 -7.25
CA CYS A 59 -0.75 -12.16 -6.39
C CYS A 59 -2.24 -11.84 -6.49
N GLU A 60 -3.09 -12.83 -6.25
CA GLU A 60 -4.55 -12.69 -6.27
C GLU A 60 -5.19 -13.37 -5.06
N GLY A 61 -6.47 -13.07 -4.81
CA GLY A 61 -7.24 -13.75 -3.76
C GLY A 61 -6.59 -13.66 -2.37
N ARG A 62 -6.36 -14.81 -1.73
CA ARG A 62 -5.77 -14.89 -0.39
C ARG A 62 -4.25 -14.69 -0.37
N ASP A 63 -3.60 -14.88 -1.51
CA ASP A 63 -2.15 -14.72 -1.63
C ASP A 63 -1.74 -13.25 -1.78
N ARG A 64 -2.71 -12.37 -2.09
CA ARG A 64 -2.55 -10.91 -2.09
C ARG A 64 -2.89 -10.34 -0.71
N TYR A 65 -1.86 -10.03 0.05
CA TYR A 65 -1.95 -9.47 1.41
C TYR A 65 -1.62 -7.96 1.45
N GLU A 66 -0.89 -7.44 0.46
CA GLU A 66 -0.65 -6.00 0.31
C GLU A 66 -1.91 -5.33 -0.28
N ARG A 67 -2.67 -4.64 0.59
CA ARG A 67 -3.99 -4.08 0.30
C ARG A 67 -4.15 -2.68 0.88
N HIS A 68 -3.24 -1.80 0.52
CA HIS A 68 -3.33 -0.39 0.92
C HIS A 68 -4.62 0.24 0.38
N GLU A 69 -5.27 1.01 1.24
CA GLU A 69 -6.43 1.84 0.93
C GLU A 69 -6.13 3.29 1.31
N THR A 70 -6.83 4.22 0.67
CA THR A 70 -6.71 5.65 0.99
C THR A 70 -7.42 6.00 2.29
N PHE A 71 -6.95 7.05 2.95
CA PHE A 71 -7.62 7.56 4.15
C PHE A 71 -9.10 7.90 3.89
N GLU A 72 -9.41 8.43 2.70
CA GLU A 72 -10.78 8.73 2.29
C GLU A 72 -11.68 7.47 2.27
N LYS A 73 -11.19 6.34 1.75
CA LYS A 73 -11.93 5.07 1.77
C LYS A 73 -12.11 4.56 3.19
N TRP A 74 -11.08 4.66 4.03
CA TRP A 74 -11.20 4.32 5.44
C TRP A 74 -12.24 5.19 6.14
N GLN A 75 -12.25 6.50 5.89
CA GLN A 75 -13.22 7.43 6.45
C GLN A 75 -14.65 7.08 6.02
N GLN A 76 -14.89 6.79 4.74
CA GLN A 76 -16.20 6.38 4.25
C GLN A 76 -16.68 5.07 4.89
N LEU A 77 -15.79 4.08 5.06
CA LEU A 77 -16.13 2.83 5.75
C LEU A 77 -16.45 3.06 7.24
N MET A 78 -15.72 3.97 7.90
CA MET A 78 -15.96 4.36 9.29
C MET A 78 -17.31 5.08 9.46
N GLU A 79 -17.67 5.95 8.52
CA GLU A 79 -18.95 6.67 8.53
C GLU A 79 -20.15 5.74 8.27
N GLN A 80 -19.98 4.72 7.43
CA GLN A 80 -21.06 3.80 7.07
C GLN A 80 -21.33 2.69 8.12
N GLY A 81 -20.32 2.25 8.87
CA GLY A 81 -20.47 1.09 9.77
C GLY A 81 -20.70 1.39 11.26
N GLY A 82 -20.82 2.68 11.65
CA GLY A 82 -21.09 3.08 13.03
C GLY A 82 -20.05 2.55 14.04
N SER A 83 -20.42 2.42 15.32
CA SER A 83 -19.50 2.04 16.40
C SER A 83 -18.82 0.67 16.21
N GLY A 84 -19.42 -0.24 15.45
CA GLY A 84 -18.85 -1.57 15.15
C GLY A 84 -17.82 -1.57 14.01
N ALA A 85 -17.76 -0.51 13.20
CA ALA A 85 -16.74 -0.35 12.17
C ALA A 85 -15.35 -0.17 12.78
N TRP A 86 -15.25 0.43 13.97
CA TRP A 86 -13.97 0.71 14.63
C TRP A 86 -13.18 -0.57 14.92
N GLU A 87 -13.82 -1.62 15.46
CA GLU A 87 -13.16 -2.91 15.71
C GLU A 87 -12.82 -3.66 14.41
N TYR A 88 -13.68 -3.57 13.39
CA TYR A 88 -13.44 -4.23 12.10
C TYR A 88 -12.33 -3.55 11.30
N VAL A 89 -12.26 -2.22 11.32
CA VAL A 89 -11.22 -1.40 10.70
C VAL A 89 -9.91 -1.64 11.42
N ILE A 90 -9.85 -1.52 12.75
CA ILE A 90 -8.64 -1.82 13.53
C ILE A 90 -8.19 -3.28 13.30
N GLY A 91 -9.12 -4.23 13.26
CA GLY A 91 -8.81 -5.65 13.09
C GLY A 91 -8.26 -6.01 11.70
N ASN A 92 -8.79 -5.42 10.62
CA ASN A 92 -8.27 -5.64 9.27
C ASN A 92 -7.01 -4.83 8.99
N TYR A 93 -6.94 -3.60 9.53
CA TYR A 93 -5.75 -2.76 9.47
C TYR A 93 -4.55 -3.39 10.19
N CYS A 94 -4.77 -4.00 11.36
CA CYS A 94 -3.73 -4.76 12.07
C CYS A 94 -3.35 -6.08 11.38
N ARG A 95 -4.19 -6.62 10.48
CA ARG A 95 -3.95 -7.88 9.75
C ARG A 95 -3.30 -7.67 8.37
N ALA A 96 -3.35 -6.44 7.86
CA ALA A 96 -2.55 -6.00 6.71
C ALA A 96 -1.07 -5.74 7.06
N LYS A 97 -0.66 -6.03 8.30
CA LYS A 97 0.73 -6.10 8.77
C LYS A 97 1.02 -7.46 9.37
#